data_AF-A0A0N9UAS1-F1
#
_entry.id   AF-A0A0N9UAS1-F1
#
_cell.length_a   1.000
_cell.length_b   1.000
_cell.length_c   1.000
_cell.angle_alpha   90.00
_cell.angle_beta   90.00
_cell.angle_gamma   90.00
#
_symmetry.space_group_name_H-M   'P 1'
#
loop_
_entity.id
_entity.type
_entity.pdbx_description
1 polymer ?
#
loop_
_entity_poly.entity_id
_entity_poly.type
_entity_poly.pdbx_seq_one_letter_code
_entity_poly.pdbx_strand_id
1 'polypeptide(L)'
;MSNFFGNLRSMFSAGQMPQNLDVGDAPTVGYVYSFLTSPFSEFAAPETGRYAAFKIIGTSTDKLVVAVYDGIWTLPPSLAEFRKAKILKEYRFAHTGREAIFGTLLQWWSINEFKELRIIGIDRPTNHELMEAEKNFAHAVGSRTASPRFVNYAAEGEWRWHNERENFEREAELKKAKNEAEAKAKEERYKNRLSKLTWDQLLEEKPFENWMPSPPYPPAEFADAARSKIYEVCRELKAIGPRPRKADVRRILKGCVAWFNLADERAGGVIETEEREDICLLLEEIAFVARHPGLSEEVDEWRDW
;
A
#
# COMPACT_ATOMS: atom_id res chain seq x y z
N MET A 1 2.74 26.94 20.60
CA MET A 1 3.27 25.61 20.97
C MET A 1 3.01 25.29 22.44
N SER A 2 1.76 25.33 22.93
CA SER A 2 1.47 25.04 24.35
C SER A 2 0.08 24.44 24.64
N ASN A 3 -0.76 24.17 23.63
CA ASN A 3 -2.12 23.68 23.85
C ASN A 3 -2.43 22.27 23.30
N PHE A 4 -1.44 21.51 22.81
CA PHE A 4 -1.66 20.14 22.32
C PHE A 4 -1.35 19.03 23.35
N PHE A 5 -0.50 19.31 24.34
CA PHE A 5 -0.17 18.37 25.42
C PHE A 5 -1.34 18.06 26.38
N GLY A 6 -2.42 18.86 26.35
CA GLY A 6 -3.58 18.69 27.21
C GLY A 6 -4.46 17.49 26.84
N ASN A 7 -4.60 17.19 25.54
CA ASN A 7 -5.57 16.19 25.08
C ASN A 7 -5.08 14.73 25.21
N LEU A 8 -3.77 14.47 25.21
CA LEU A 8 -3.23 13.11 25.41
C LEU A 8 -3.17 12.69 26.89
N ARG A 9 -3.16 13.65 27.84
CA ARG A 9 -3.20 13.35 29.28
C ARG A 9 -4.60 13.07 29.82
N SER A 10 -5.64 13.55 29.14
CA SER A 10 -7.03 13.48 29.61
C SER A 10 -7.68 12.09 29.55
N MET A 11 -7.11 11.11 28.84
CA MET A 11 -7.72 9.78 28.70
C MET A 11 -7.41 8.80 29.84
N PHE A 12 -6.55 9.16 30.80
CA PHE A 12 -6.18 8.30 31.93
C PHE A 12 -6.72 8.81 33.27
N SER A 13 -7.97 9.30 33.29
CA SER A 13 -8.72 9.42 34.54
C SER A 13 -9.14 8.01 34.98
N ALA A 14 -8.96 7.69 36.26
CA ALA A 14 -9.28 6.38 36.83
C ALA A 14 -10.79 6.11 36.77
N GLY A 15 -11.26 5.58 35.64
CA GLY A 15 -12.63 5.13 35.42
C GLY A 15 -12.61 3.73 34.80
N GLN A 16 -13.19 2.78 35.52
CA GLN A 16 -13.53 1.38 35.16
C GLN A 16 -12.90 0.82 33.87
N MET A 17 -12.00 -0.15 34.05
CA MET A 17 -11.54 -1.01 32.96
C MET A 17 -12.73 -1.71 32.28
N PRO A 18 -12.86 -1.67 30.95
CA PRO A 18 -13.86 -2.44 30.24
C PRO A 18 -13.61 -3.93 30.48
N GLN A 19 -14.62 -4.63 31.02
CA GLN A 19 -14.51 -6.05 31.41
C GLN A 19 -14.53 -7.01 30.22
N ASN A 20 -14.71 -6.54 28.99
CA ASN A 20 -14.62 -7.31 27.76
C ASN A 20 -13.85 -6.48 26.71
N LEU A 21 -12.61 -6.87 26.40
CA LEU A 21 -11.86 -6.32 25.28
C LEU A 21 -12.07 -7.25 24.09
N ASP A 22 -12.74 -6.78 23.04
CA ASP A 22 -12.90 -7.55 21.80
C ASP A 22 -11.92 -7.05 20.74
N VAL A 23 -11.36 -7.96 19.96
CA VAL A 23 -10.49 -7.64 18.82
C VAL A 23 -11.27 -6.90 17.73
N GLY A 24 -12.60 -7.03 17.71
CA GLY A 24 -13.50 -6.27 16.83
C GLY A 24 -13.67 -4.79 17.22
N ASP A 25 -13.22 -4.37 18.40
CA ASP A 25 -13.28 -2.97 18.82
C ASP A 25 -12.30 -2.11 18.01
N ALA A 26 -12.59 -0.81 17.90
CA ALA A 26 -11.68 0.13 17.28
C ALA A 26 -10.32 0.12 18.03
N PRO A 27 -9.19 0.02 17.31
CA PRO A 27 -7.87 -0.03 17.93
C PRO A 27 -7.63 1.26 18.72
N THR A 28 -7.28 1.09 19.99
CA THR A 28 -7.17 2.19 20.97
C THR A 28 -5.76 2.29 21.52
N VAL A 29 -5.31 3.51 21.80
CA VAL A 29 -3.99 3.76 22.42
C VAL A 29 -3.81 2.94 23.69
N GLY A 30 -2.69 2.24 23.76
CA GLY A 30 -2.30 1.36 24.86
C GLY A 30 -2.77 -0.08 24.72
N TYR A 31 -3.63 -0.40 23.76
CA TYR A 31 -3.98 -1.80 23.49
C TYR A 31 -2.74 -2.56 23.04
N VAL A 32 -2.51 -3.72 23.69
CA VAL A 32 -1.44 -4.65 23.37
C VAL A 32 -2.07 -5.88 22.74
N TYR A 33 -1.59 -6.20 21.54
CA TYR A 33 -2.03 -7.35 20.78
C TYR A 33 -0.95 -8.41 20.73
N SER A 34 -1.35 -9.67 20.75
CA SER A 34 -0.52 -10.80 20.31
C SER A 34 -1.14 -11.46 19.09
N PHE A 35 -0.30 -11.98 18.21
CA PHE A 35 -0.70 -12.69 17.00
C PHE A 35 0.28 -13.83 16.72
N LEU A 36 -0.18 -14.87 16.03
CA LEU A 36 0.67 -15.90 15.48
C LEU A 36 1.33 -15.35 14.20
N THR A 37 2.65 -15.36 14.14
CA THR A 37 3.37 -14.88 12.95
C THR A 37 3.01 -15.73 11.73
N SER A 38 3.10 -15.12 10.56
CA SER A 38 2.87 -15.75 9.28
C SER A 38 4.19 -15.82 8.49
N PRO A 39 4.34 -16.80 7.59
CA PRO A 39 5.56 -16.97 6.82
C PRO A 39 5.93 -15.70 6.05
N PHE A 40 7.22 -15.34 6.05
CA PHE A 40 7.68 -14.10 5.42
C PHE A 40 7.49 -14.10 3.89
N SER A 41 7.55 -15.28 3.27
CA SER A 41 7.34 -15.46 1.83
C SER A 41 6.65 -16.81 1.56
N GLU A 42 6.14 -17.00 0.34
CA GLU A 42 5.58 -18.29 -0.11
C GLU A 42 6.60 -19.44 -0.19
N PHE A 43 7.89 -19.14 -0.06
CA PHE A 43 8.97 -20.14 -0.07
C PHE A 43 9.34 -20.62 1.34
N ALA A 44 8.85 -19.94 2.37
CA ALA A 44 9.02 -20.34 3.76
C ALA A 44 8.07 -21.50 4.12
N ALA A 45 8.36 -22.19 5.23
CA ALA A 45 7.44 -23.16 5.81
C ALA A 45 6.07 -22.50 6.08
N PRO A 46 4.95 -23.21 5.84
CA PRO A 46 3.59 -22.61 5.88
C PRO A 46 3.16 -22.17 7.28
N GLU A 47 3.80 -22.70 8.33
CA GLU A 47 3.55 -22.32 9.71
C GLU A 47 4.85 -21.97 10.41
N THR A 48 4.81 -20.91 11.21
CA THR A 48 5.97 -20.45 11.99
C THR A 48 5.98 -21.03 13.40
N GLY A 49 4.80 -21.31 13.98
CA GLY A 49 4.65 -21.71 15.39
C GLY A 49 5.13 -20.65 16.39
N ARG A 50 5.26 -19.39 15.95
CA ARG A 50 5.81 -18.28 16.73
C ARG A 50 4.76 -17.20 16.95
N TYR A 51 4.67 -16.72 18.17
CA TYR A 51 3.84 -15.58 18.53
C TYR A 51 4.70 -14.34 18.68
N ALA A 52 4.14 -13.20 18.27
CA ALA A 52 4.71 -11.88 18.46
C ALA A 52 3.67 -10.95 19.09
N ALA A 53 4.09 -9.73 19.42
CA ALA A 53 3.23 -8.74 20.04
C ALA A 53 3.56 -7.32 19.58
N PHE A 54 2.54 -6.47 19.58
CA PHE A 54 2.65 -5.06 19.26
C PHE A 54 1.71 -4.23 20.11
N LYS A 55 1.99 -2.94 20.21
CA LYS A 55 1.20 -1.96 20.97
C LYS A 55 0.75 -0.82 20.07
N ILE A 56 -0.51 -0.39 20.21
CA ILE A 56 -0.99 0.86 19.63
C ILE A 56 -0.49 2.01 20.51
N ILE A 57 0.39 2.86 19.97
CA ILE A 57 1.02 3.95 20.73
C ILE A 57 0.43 5.33 20.42
N GLY A 58 -0.38 5.43 19.37
CA GLY A 58 -1.09 6.65 19.01
C GLY A 58 -2.24 6.39 18.04
N THR A 59 -3.27 7.23 18.09
CA THR A 59 -4.41 7.21 17.16
C THR A 59 -4.81 8.65 16.78
N SER A 60 -5.17 8.89 15.51
CA SER A 60 -5.81 10.10 15.00
C SER A 60 -7.10 9.71 14.26
N THR A 61 -7.75 10.67 13.58
CA THR A 61 -8.96 10.42 12.79
C THR A 61 -8.71 9.52 11.57
N ASP A 62 -7.48 9.48 11.07
CA ASP A 62 -7.09 8.83 9.81
C ASP A 62 -5.94 7.82 9.97
N LYS A 63 -5.28 7.77 11.13
CA LYS A 63 -4.08 6.95 11.36
C LYS A 63 -4.01 6.30 12.73
N LEU A 64 -3.28 5.20 12.77
CA LEU A 64 -2.81 4.53 13.98
C LEU A 64 -1.29 4.52 13.95
N VAL A 65 -0.64 4.54 15.10
CA VAL A 65 0.81 4.33 15.22
C VAL A 65 1.04 3.08 16.04
N VAL A 66 1.85 2.18 15.51
CA VAL A 66 2.14 0.86 16.06
C VAL A 66 3.61 0.75 16.43
N ALA A 67 3.90 0.16 17.60
CA ALA A 67 5.23 -0.29 17.98
C ALA A 67 5.26 -1.82 18.08
N VAL A 68 6.18 -2.45 17.36
CA VAL A 68 6.44 -3.91 17.42
C VAL A 68 7.51 -4.20 18.46
N TYR A 69 7.35 -5.27 19.22
CA TYR A 69 8.25 -5.62 20.32
C TYR A 69 9.10 -6.86 20.00
N ASP A 70 10.30 -6.94 20.58
CA ASP A 70 11.36 -7.93 20.26
C ASP A 70 11.14 -9.33 20.85
N GLY A 71 10.03 -9.54 21.56
CA GLY A 71 9.66 -10.85 22.07
C GLY A 71 9.09 -11.75 20.97
N ILE A 72 9.64 -12.96 20.87
CA ILE A 72 9.08 -14.05 20.08
C ILE A 72 8.86 -15.23 21.01
N TRP A 73 7.62 -15.72 21.03
CA TRP A 73 7.16 -16.70 21.99
C TRP A 73 6.62 -17.95 21.28
N THR A 74 6.71 -19.11 21.94
CA THR A 74 6.10 -20.36 21.44
C THR A 74 4.61 -20.47 21.75
N LEU A 75 4.13 -19.64 22.68
CA LEU A 75 2.74 -19.45 23.05
C LEU A 75 2.44 -17.96 23.14
N PRO A 76 1.16 -17.55 23.09
CA PRO A 76 0.81 -16.14 23.22
C PRO A 76 1.30 -15.59 24.57
N PRO A 77 2.08 -14.48 24.60
CA PRO A 77 2.58 -13.93 25.84
C PRO A 77 1.45 -13.35 26.70
N SER A 78 1.64 -13.44 28.01
CA SER A 78 0.90 -12.62 28.96
C SER A 78 1.34 -11.14 28.89
N LEU A 79 0.49 -10.23 29.37
CA LEU A 79 0.85 -8.82 29.49
C LEU A 79 2.12 -8.59 30.33
N ALA A 80 2.34 -9.42 31.35
CA ALA A 80 3.52 -9.33 32.21
C ALA A 80 4.82 -9.73 31.48
N GLU A 81 4.74 -10.71 30.56
CA GLU A 81 5.85 -11.09 29.69
C GLU A 81 6.11 -10.02 28.64
N PHE A 82 5.06 -9.50 28.01
CA PHE A 82 5.15 -8.39 27.06
C PHE A 82 5.88 -7.18 27.65
N ARG A 83 5.57 -6.79 28.89
CA ARG A 83 6.22 -5.65 29.57
C ARG A 83 7.73 -5.79 29.79
N LYS A 84 8.29 -6.99 29.64
CA LYS A 84 9.74 -7.23 29.70
C LYS A 84 10.41 -7.06 28.35
N ALA A 85 9.66 -7.14 27.26
CA ALA A 85 10.16 -6.93 25.91
C ALA A 85 10.44 -5.45 25.65
N LYS A 86 11.29 -5.19 24.65
CA LYS A 86 11.60 -3.84 24.19
C LYS A 86 11.03 -3.64 22.80
N ILE A 87 10.98 -2.38 22.36
CA ILE A 87 10.66 -2.09 20.96
C ILE A 87 11.72 -2.74 20.08
N LEU A 88 11.26 -3.52 19.11
CA LEU A 88 12.09 -4.27 18.19
C LEU A 88 12.91 -3.32 17.33
N LYS A 89 14.20 -3.65 17.15
CA LYS A 89 15.11 -2.94 16.26
C LYS A 89 15.39 -3.78 15.03
N GLU A 90 15.22 -3.16 13.87
CA GLU A 90 15.30 -3.85 12.59
C GLU A 90 16.73 -3.86 12.07
N TYR A 91 17.33 -5.05 11.93
CA TYR A 91 18.67 -5.28 11.38
C TYR A 91 18.65 -6.19 10.16
N ARG A 92 17.49 -6.76 9.79
CA ARG A 92 17.39 -7.65 8.64
C ARG A 92 17.76 -6.95 7.34
N PHE A 93 18.44 -7.68 6.46
CA PHE A 93 18.88 -7.18 5.15
C PHE A 93 19.67 -5.86 5.26
N ALA A 94 19.14 -4.76 4.70
CA ALA A 94 19.76 -3.45 4.67
C ALA A 94 19.33 -2.53 5.85
N HIS A 95 18.54 -3.03 6.79
CA HIS A 95 18.14 -2.25 7.97
C HIS A 95 19.31 -2.08 8.95
N THR A 96 19.41 -0.90 9.56
CA THR A 96 20.58 -0.47 10.36
C THR A 96 20.29 -0.32 11.86
N GLY A 97 19.21 -0.92 12.36
CA GLY A 97 18.82 -0.90 13.78
C GLY A 97 17.76 0.13 14.15
N ARG A 98 16.96 0.59 13.17
CA ARG A 98 15.82 1.48 13.43
C ARG A 98 14.73 0.73 14.20
N GLU A 99 14.06 1.41 15.12
CA GLU A 99 12.92 0.84 15.84
C GLU A 99 11.74 0.55 14.89
N ALA A 100 11.08 -0.59 15.09
CA ALA A 100 9.88 -1.00 14.36
C ALA A 100 8.64 -0.25 14.86
N ILE A 101 8.69 1.07 14.68
CA ILE A 101 7.59 2.00 14.89
C ILE A 101 7.19 2.56 13.53
N PHE A 102 5.89 2.59 13.26
CA PHE A 102 5.34 3.16 12.04
C PHE A 102 3.87 3.54 12.20
N GLY A 103 3.46 4.53 11.43
CA GLY A 103 2.06 4.84 11.18
C GLY A 103 1.43 3.84 10.22
N THR A 104 0.14 3.58 10.39
CA THR A 104 -0.71 2.87 9.44
C THR A 104 -1.99 3.66 9.26
N LEU A 105 -2.52 3.71 8.03
CA LEU A 105 -3.79 4.38 7.78
C LEU A 105 -4.90 3.59 8.47
N LEU A 106 -5.84 4.28 9.11
CA LEU A 106 -6.95 3.64 9.81
C LEU A 106 -7.80 2.78 8.87
N GLN A 107 -7.97 3.22 7.62
CA GLN A 107 -8.68 2.47 6.59
C GLN A 107 -7.97 1.17 6.14
N TRP A 108 -6.67 1.03 6.43
CA TRP A 108 -5.92 -0.20 6.16
C TRP A 108 -5.96 -1.17 7.35
N TRP A 109 -6.44 -0.73 8.51
CA TRP A 109 -6.55 -1.59 9.68
C TRP A 109 -7.61 -2.67 9.47
N SER A 110 -7.22 -3.92 9.62
CA SER A 110 -8.13 -5.05 9.57
C SER A 110 -7.60 -6.19 10.44
N ILE A 111 -8.48 -6.79 11.22
CA ILE A 111 -8.16 -7.94 12.08
C ILE A 111 -7.76 -9.16 11.24
N ASN A 112 -8.27 -9.25 10.00
CA ASN A 112 -8.01 -10.36 9.07
C ASN A 112 -6.56 -10.37 8.56
N GLU A 113 -5.81 -9.30 8.79
CA GLU A 113 -4.39 -9.21 8.45
C GLU A 113 -3.50 -10.02 9.41
N PHE A 114 -4.07 -10.56 10.48
CA PHE A 114 -3.35 -11.24 11.55
C PHE A 114 -3.94 -12.63 11.82
N LYS A 115 -3.07 -13.65 11.90
CA LYS A 115 -3.48 -15.01 12.34
C LYS A 115 -3.57 -15.03 13.87
N GLU A 116 -4.70 -15.47 14.40
CA GLU A 116 -4.95 -15.58 15.85
C GLU A 116 -4.67 -14.29 16.64
N LEU A 117 -5.09 -13.15 16.10
CA LEU A 117 -4.99 -11.87 16.79
C LEU A 117 -5.81 -11.89 18.08
N ARG A 118 -5.21 -11.48 19.19
CA ARG A 118 -5.87 -11.35 20.49
C ARG A 118 -5.37 -10.11 21.23
N ILE A 119 -6.25 -9.45 21.97
CA ILE A 119 -5.84 -8.42 22.92
C ILE A 119 -5.33 -9.13 24.17
N ILE A 120 -4.08 -8.87 24.56
CA ILE A 120 -3.47 -9.44 25.78
C ILE A 120 -3.52 -8.49 26.96
N GLY A 121 -3.93 -7.23 26.74
CA GLY A 121 -4.23 -6.26 27.78
C GLY A 121 -3.97 -4.83 27.34
N ILE A 122 -3.92 -3.93 28.33
CA ILE A 122 -3.66 -2.50 28.14
C ILE A 122 -2.35 -2.15 28.85
N ASP A 123 -1.45 -1.49 28.13
CA ASP A 123 -0.20 -0.96 28.66
C ASP A 123 -0.01 0.49 28.25
N ARG A 124 0.34 1.35 29.22
CA ARG A 124 0.43 2.79 28.98
C ARG A 124 1.63 3.08 28.08
N PRO A 125 1.48 3.87 26.99
CA PRO A 125 2.62 4.32 26.21
C PRO A 125 3.61 5.11 27.06
N THR A 126 4.90 4.85 26.84
CA THR A 126 6.00 5.61 27.42
C THR A 126 6.12 6.98 26.75
N ASN A 127 6.88 7.90 27.35
CA ASN A 127 7.13 9.21 26.74
C ASN A 127 7.84 9.10 25.38
N HIS A 128 8.74 8.13 25.23
CA HIS A 128 9.42 7.85 23.95
C HIS A 128 8.41 7.43 22.88
N GLU A 129 7.51 6.51 23.21
CA GLU A 129 6.46 6.06 22.28
C GLU A 129 5.50 7.17 21.88
N LEU A 130 5.10 8.03 22.82
CA LEU A 130 4.24 9.18 22.51
C LEU A 130 4.96 10.17 21.57
N MET A 131 6.25 10.43 21.80
CA MET A 131 7.06 11.27 20.90
C MET A 131 7.15 10.67 19.49
N GLU A 132 7.36 9.36 19.37
CA GLU A 132 7.41 8.69 18.07
C GLU A 132 6.04 8.67 17.37
N ALA A 133 4.94 8.59 18.13
CA ALA A 133 3.60 8.76 17.58
C ALA A 133 3.39 10.17 17.01
N GLU A 134 3.77 11.21 17.75
CA GLU A 134 3.71 12.60 17.28
C GLU A 134 4.53 12.83 16.00
N LYS A 135 5.75 12.26 15.91
CA LYS A 135 6.56 12.32 14.69
C LYS A 135 5.86 11.69 13.49
N ASN A 136 5.16 10.57 13.68
CA ASN A 136 4.42 9.89 12.61
C ASN A 136 3.20 10.70 12.15
N PHE A 137 2.48 11.34 13.08
CA PHE A 137 1.37 12.23 12.71
C PHE A 137 1.83 13.49 11.99
N ALA A 138 2.98 14.06 12.40
CA ALA A 138 3.55 15.24 11.78
C ALA A 138 4.29 14.97 10.46
N HIS A 139 4.34 13.71 9.98
CA HIS A 139 5.16 13.30 8.84
C HIS A 139 6.62 13.77 8.95
N ALA A 140 7.15 13.81 10.17
CA ALA A 140 8.49 14.30 10.42
C ALA A 140 9.53 13.41 9.71
N VAL A 141 10.71 13.97 9.44
CA VAL A 141 11.85 13.20 8.91
C VAL A 141 12.10 12.00 9.82
N GLY A 142 12.15 10.80 9.22
CA GLY A 142 12.29 9.55 9.97
C GLY A 142 10.98 9.00 10.54
N SER A 143 9.81 9.49 10.13
CA SER A 143 8.54 8.74 10.24
C SER A 143 8.43 7.66 9.17
N ARG A 144 7.50 6.71 9.31
CA ARG A 144 7.23 5.67 8.29
C ARG A 144 5.75 5.38 8.28
N THR A 145 5.16 5.29 7.08
CA THR A 145 3.80 4.74 6.91
C THR A 145 3.93 3.36 6.29
N ALA A 146 3.22 2.37 6.84
CA ALA A 146 3.20 1.01 6.32
C ALA A 146 1.83 0.34 6.56
N SER A 147 1.56 -0.74 5.83
CA SER A 147 0.37 -1.57 6.09
C SER A 147 0.51 -2.34 7.41
N PRO A 148 -0.60 -2.79 8.03
CA PRO A 148 -0.54 -3.59 9.26
C PRO A 148 0.28 -4.88 9.13
N ARG A 149 0.36 -5.47 7.91
CA ARG A 149 1.22 -6.64 7.63
C ARG A 149 2.68 -6.43 8.01
N PHE A 150 3.15 -5.19 8.00
CA PHE A 150 4.52 -4.88 8.37
C PHE A 150 4.84 -5.24 9.82
N VAL A 151 3.85 -5.34 10.71
CA VAL A 151 4.01 -5.87 12.07
C VAL A 151 4.56 -7.31 12.02
N ASN A 152 3.98 -8.15 11.15
CA ASN A 152 4.44 -9.52 10.94
C ASN A 152 5.85 -9.53 10.34
N TYR A 153 6.09 -8.73 9.30
CA TYR A 153 7.40 -8.69 8.65
C TYR A 153 8.52 -8.21 9.57
N ALA A 154 8.24 -7.28 10.48
CA ALA A 154 9.21 -6.85 11.48
C ALA A 154 9.51 -8.00 12.46
N ALA A 155 8.49 -8.59 13.08
CA ALA A 155 8.68 -9.64 14.09
C ALA A 155 9.30 -10.93 13.51
N GLU A 156 8.66 -11.51 12.50
CA GLU A 156 9.12 -12.74 11.87
C GLU A 156 10.45 -12.54 11.13
N GLY A 157 10.58 -11.44 10.40
CA GLY A 157 11.79 -11.15 9.62
C GLY A 157 13.02 -10.99 10.50
N GLU A 158 12.92 -10.26 11.62
CA GLU A 158 14.05 -10.14 12.55
C GLU A 158 14.37 -11.45 13.24
N TRP A 159 13.37 -12.22 13.67
CA TRP A 159 13.64 -13.52 14.27
C TRP A 159 14.41 -14.43 13.31
N ARG A 160 13.95 -14.52 12.06
CA ARG A 160 14.62 -15.34 11.03
C ARG A 160 16.00 -14.82 10.70
N TRP A 161 16.19 -13.50 10.68
CA TRP A 161 17.51 -12.91 10.47
C TRP A 161 18.53 -13.35 11.52
N HIS A 162 18.11 -13.48 12.78
CA HIS A 162 19.01 -13.88 13.86
C HIS A 162 19.16 -15.40 14.01
N ASN A 163 18.18 -16.20 13.58
CA ASN A 163 18.14 -17.64 13.84
C ASN A 163 18.34 -18.51 12.58
N GLU A 164 17.95 -18.01 11.41
CA GLU A 164 17.87 -18.79 10.16
C GLU A 164 18.34 -17.98 8.94
N ARG A 165 19.35 -17.12 9.13
CA ARG A 165 19.75 -16.11 8.15
C ARG A 165 19.97 -16.67 6.75
N GLU A 166 20.73 -17.76 6.63
CA GLU A 166 21.07 -18.35 5.33
C GLU A 166 19.82 -18.86 4.58
N ASN A 167 18.87 -19.46 5.29
CA ASN A 167 17.60 -19.89 4.69
C ASN A 167 16.78 -18.69 4.25
N PHE A 168 16.76 -17.65 5.09
CA PHE A 168 15.98 -16.45 4.83
C PHE A 168 16.52 -15.66 3.62
N GLU A 169 17.84 -15.53 3.49
CA GLU A 169 18.49 -14.91 2.33
C GLU A 169 18.22 -15.71 1.04
N ARG A 170 18.28 -17.05 1.07
CA ARG A 170 17.94 -17.88 -0.10
C ARG A 170 16.50 -17.70 -0.55
N GLU A 171 15.55 -17.65 0.36
CA GLU A 171 14.15 -17.40 0.04
C GLU A 171 13.92 -16.00 -0.55
N ALA A 172 14.64 -14.99 -0.06
CA ALA A 172 14.58 -13.65 -0.61
C ALA A 172 15.06 -13.62 -2.07
N GLU A 173 16.14 -14.34 -2.40
CA GLU A 173 16.60 -14.49 -3.79
C GLU A 173 15.60 -15.26 -4.66
N LEU A 174 14.95 -16.31 -4.16
CA LEU A 174 13.88 -17.00 -4.88
C LEU A 174 12.70 -16.07 -5.18
N LYS A 175 12.29 -15.26 -4.20
CA LYS A 175 11.21 -14.28 -4.38
C LYS A 175 11.60 -13.21 -5.40
N LYS A 176 12.83 -12.72 -5.34
CA LYS A 176 13.36 -11.77 -6.31
C LYS A 176 13.38 -12.36 -7.72
N ALA A 177 13.91 -13.58 -7.90
CA ALA A 177 13.95 -14.26 -9.20
C ALA A 177 12.54 -14.51 -9.77
N LYS A 178 11.58 -14.90 -8.93
CA LYS A 178 10.17 -15.04 -9.33
C LYS A 178 9.59 -13.70 -9.79
N ASN A 179 9.76 -12.64 -9.00
CA ASN A 179 9.25 -11.31 -9.35
C ASN A 179 9.87 -10.80 -10.66
N GLU A 180 11.18 -11.02 -10.87
CA GLU A 180 11.88 -10.68 -12.12
C GLU A 180 11.34 -11.49 -13.32
N ALA A 181 11.10 -12.80 -13.13
CA ALA A 181 10.53 -13.64 -14.17
C ALA A 181 9.08 -13.24 -14.52
N GLU A 182 8.26 -12.91 -13.52
CA GLU A 182 6.89 -12.41 -13.71
C GLU A 182 6.87 -11.05 -14.40
N ALA A 183 7.77 -10.13 -14.00
CA ALA A 183 7.93 -8.83 -14.65
C ALA A 183 8.34 -8.98 -16.11
N LYS A 184 9.35 -9.82 -16.39
CA LYS A 184 9.80 -10.12 -17.76
C LYS A 184 8.70 -10.76 -18.60
N ALA A 185 7.95 -11.72 -18.04
CA ALA A 185 6.83 -12.34 -18.72
C ALA A 185 5.68 -11.34 -18.98
N LYS A 186 5.41 -10.41 -18.05
CA LYS A 186 4.46 -9.30 -18.27
C LYS A 186 4.93 -8.38 -19.40
N GLU A 187 6.21 -8.01 -19.41
CA GLU A 187 6.83 -7.19 -20.46
C GLU A 187 6.78 -7.87 -21.83
N GLU A 188 7.12 -9.16 -21.92
CA GLU A 188 7.07 -9.94 -23.15
C GLU A 188 5.63 -10.07 -23.69
N ARG A 189 4.65 -10.35 -22.81
CA ARG A 189 3.23 -10.37 -23.19
C ARG A 189 2.78 -9.01 -23.72
N TYR A 190 3.20 -7.93 -23.06
CA TYR A 190 2.85 -6.57 -23.46
C TYR A 190 3.47 -6.19 -24.81
N LYS A 191 4.77 -6.45 -25.02
CA LYS A 191 5.44 -6.27 -26.33
C LYS A 191 4.76 -7.08 -27.44
N ASN A 192 4.38 -8.32 -27.16
CA ASN A 192 3.66 -9.16 -28.11
C ASN A 192 2.27 -8.60 -28.45
N ARG A 193 1.56 -8.07 -27.44
CA ARG A 193 0.26 -7.41 -27.62
C ARG A 193 0.40 -6.18 -28.52
N LEU A 194 1.31 -5.25 -28.18
CA LEU A 194 1.56 -4.05 -28.98
C LEU A 194 1.84 -4.40 -30.44
N SER A 195 2.67 -5.42 -30.71
CA SER A 195 3.03 -5.81 -32.08
C SER A 195 1.86 -6.21 -32.99
N LYS A 196 0.76 -6.67 -32.40
CA LYS A 196 -0.45 -7.13 -33.12
C LYS A 196 -1.62 -6.17 -32.99
N LEU A 197 -1.50 -5.15 -32.15
CA LEU A 197 -2.59 -4.26 -31.79
C LEU A 197 -3.03 -3.38 -32.98
N THR A 198 -4.33 -3.20 -33.12
CA THR A 198 -4.97 -2.43 -34.20
C THR A 198 -6.03 -1.49 -33.64
N TRP A 199 -6.44 -0.50 -34.45
CA TRP A 199 -7.54 0.38 -34.09
C TRP A 199 -8.86 -0.36 -33.87
N ASP A 200 -9.11 -1.44 -34.63
CA ASP A 200 -10.34 -2.23 -34.48
C ASP A 200 -10.37 -2.96 -33.14
N GLN A 201 -9.25 -3.54 -32.72
CA GLN A 201 -9.13 -4.17 -31.39
C GLN A 201 -9.31 -3.16 -30.26
N LEU A 202 -8.68 -1.98 -30.34
CA LEU A 202 -8.85 -0.91 -29.34
C LEU A 202 -10.30 -0.38 -29.24
N LEU A 203 -11.09 -0.53 -30.31
CA LEU A 203 -12.50 -0.12 -30.33
C LEU A 203 -13.46 -1.24 -29.93
N GLU A 204 -13.02 -2.50 -29.95
CA GLU A 204 -13.79 -3.68 -29.54
C GLU A 204 -13.60 -3.99 -28.05
N GLU A 205 -12.39 -3.81 -27.54
CA GLU A 205 -12.08 -3.99 -26.11
C GLU A 205 -12.74 -2.90 -25.26
N LYS A 206 -13.07 -3.25 -24.01
CA LYS A 206 -13.64 -2.31 -23.03
C LYS A 206 -12.50 -1.65 -22.24
N PRO A 207 -12.20 -0.34 -22.45
CA PRO A 207 -11.23 0.36 -21.63
C PRO A 207 -11.62 0.30 -20.15
N PHE A 208 -10.63 0.21 -19.28
CA PHE A 208 -10.84 0.31 -17.84
C PHE A 208 -11.88 -0.70 -17.33
N GLU A 209 -11.86 -1.93 -17.85
CA GLU A 209 -12.82 -2.97 -17.44
C GLU A 209 -12.72 -3.28 -15.93
N ASN A 210 -11.52 -3.17 -15.37
CA ASN A 210 -11.24 -3.41 -13.95
C ASN A 210 -11.65 -2.26 -13.03
N TRP A 211 -12.07 -1.11 -13.55
CA TRP A 211 -12.63 -0.02 -12.74
C TRP A 211 -14.06 -0.39 -12.34
N MET A 212 -14.17 -1.31 -11.37
CA MET A 212 -15.43 -1.73 -10.76
C MET A 212 -15.73 -0.89 -9.51
N PRO A 213 -16.99 -0.53 -9.24
CA PRO A 213 -17.33 0.22 -8.04
C PRO A 213 -17.16 -0.65 -6.78
N SER A 214 -15.96 -0.63 -6.22
CA SER A 214 -15.64 -0.99 -4.85
C SER A 214 -14.58 0.00 -4.37
N PRO A 215 -14.73 0.67 -3.23
CA PRO A 215 -13.72 1.63 -2.78
C PRO A 215 -12.33 0.96 -2.74
N PRO A 216 -11.26 1.58 -3.29
CA PRO A 216 -11.15 2.98 -3.72
C PRO A 216 -11.16 3.19 -5.25
N TYR A 217 -12.06 2.57 -6.03
CA TYR A 217 -12.16 2.80 -7.48
C TYR A 217 -13.00 4.04 -7.85
N PRO A 218 -12.80 4.65 -9.04
CA PRO A 218 -13.60 5.79 -9.50
C PRO A 218 -15.10 5.50 -9.54
N PRO A 219 -15.96 6.52 -9.33
CA PRO A 219 -17.39 6.38 -9.52
C PRO A 219 -17.75 5.84 -10.91
N ALA A 220 -18.81 5.04 -11.02
CA ALA A 220 -19.22 4.43 -12.29
C ALA A 220 -19.41 5.47 -13.42
N GLU A 221 -19.97 6.63 -13.10
CA GLU A 221 -20.13 7.74 -14.04
C GLU A 221 -18.79 8.26 -14.58
N PHE A 222 -17.77 8.34 -13.73
CA PHE A 222 -16.42 8.74 -14.13
C PHE A 222 -15.80 7.68 -15.07
N ALA A 223 -15.90 6.41 -14.70
CA ALA A 223 -15.38 5.30 -15.51
C ALA A 223 -16.05 5.26 -16.90
N ASP A 224 -17.35 5.47 -16.99
CA ASP A 224 -18.08 5.50 -18.27
C ASP A 224 -17.73 6.72 -19.13
N ALA A 225 -17.53 7.88 -18.50
CA ALA A 225 -17.05 9.07 -19.19
C ALA A 225 -15.62 8.88 -19.72
N ALA A 226 -14.73 8.27 -18.92
CA ALA A 226 -13.36 7.94 -19.31
C ALA A 226 -13.33 6.97 -20.49
N ARG A 227 -14.12 5.89 -20.44
CA ARG A 227 -14.29 4.96 -21.57
C ARG A 227 -14.74 5.67 -22.84
N SER A 228 -15.76 6.52 -22.72
CA SER A 228 -16.29 7.29 -23.84
C SER A 228 -15.22 8.20 -24.45
N LYS A 229 -14.38 8.82 -23.61
CA LYS A 229 -13.29 9.68 -24.06
C LYS A 229 -12.22 8.90 -24.83
N ILE A 230 -11.83 7.73 -24.34
CA ILE A 230 -10.89 6.85 -25.05
C ILE A 230 -11.44 6.45 -26.42
N TYR A 231 -12.70 6.00 -26.48
CA TYR A 231 -13.28 5.61 -27.76
C TYR A 231 -13.36 6.78 -28.74
N GLU A 232 -13.65 8.00 -28.27
CA GLU A 232 -13.59 9.21 -29.10
C GLU A 232 -12.19 9.41 -29.69
N VAL A 233 -11.14 9.33 -28.87
CA VAL A 233 -9.74 9.46 -29.28
C VAL A 233 -9.35 8.40 -30.31
N CYS A 234 -9.70 7.13 -30.06
CA CYS A 234 -9.44 6.03 -31.00
C CYS A 234 -10.15 6.25 -32.34
N ARG A 235 -11.40 6.75 -32.33
CA ARG A 235 -12.14 7.07 -33.56
C ARG A 235 -11.54 8.26 -34.31
N GLU A 236 -11.15 9.33 -33.61
CA GLU A 236 -10.51 10.51 -34.21
C GLU A 236 -9.19 10.11 -34.91
N LEU A 237 -8.34 9.34 -34.22
CA LEU A 237 -7.06 8.90 -34.77
C LEU A 237 -7.23 7.92 -35.94
N LYS A 238 -8.17 6.97 -35.83
CA LYS A 238 -8.49 6.04 -36.93
C LYS A 238 -8.98 6.79 -38.18
N ALA A 239 -9.77 7.85 -38.00
CA ALA A 239 -10.31 8.65 -39.12
C ALA A 239 -9.22 9.43 -39.88
N ILE A 240 -8.12 9.80 -39.23
CA ILE A 240 -6.97 10.45 -39.90
C ILE A 240 -6.26 9.46 -40.85
N GLY A 241 -6.27 8.17 -40.52
CA GLY A 241 -5.72 7.10 -41.34
C GLY A 241 -4.60 6.31 -40.64
N PRO A 242 -3.94 5.39 -41.35
CA PRO A 242 -3.05 4.39 -40.74
C PRO A 242 -1.70 4.95 -40.26
N ARG A 243 -1.33 6.17 -40.67
CA ARG A 243 -0.07 6.82 -40.28
C ARG A 243 -0.26 8.32 -40.10
N PRO A 244 -0.99 8.76 -39.06
CA PRO A 244 -1.20 10.17 -38.76
C PRO A 244 0.15 10.88 -38.52
N ARG A 245 0.21 12.20 -38.71
CA ARG A 245 1.44 12.97 -38.41
C ARG A 245 1.64 13.05 -36.90
N LYS A 246 2.89 13.02 -36.42
CA LYS A 246 3.21 13.07 -34.98
C LYS A 246 2.50 14.25 -34.28
N ALA A 247 2.44 15.41 -34.94
CA ALA A 247 1.78 16.60 -34.40
C ALA A 247 0.27 16.41 -34.16
N ASP A 248 -0.43 15.73 -35.07
CA ASP A 248 -1.86 15.45 -34.93
C ASP A 248 -2.11 14.48 -33.78
N VAL A 249 -1.31 13.41 -33.69
CA VAL A 249 -1.40 12.44 -32.59
C VAL A 249 -1.10 13.10 -31.25
N ARG A 250 -0.02 13.87 -31.17
CA ARG A 250 0.38 14.61 -29.96
C ARG A 250 -0.73 15.54 -29.49
N ARG A 251 -1.36 16.28 -30.41
CA ARG A 251 -2.49 17.18 -30.11
C ARG A 251 -3.66 16.39 -29.51
N ILE A 252 -4.02 15.26 -30.10
CA ILE A 252 -5.16 14.44 -29.65
C ILE A 252 -4.88 13.81 -28.28
N LEU A 253 -3.70 13.19 -28.09
CA LEU A 253 -3.30 12.59 -26.81
C LEU A 253 -3.23 13.65 -25.71
N LYS A 254 -2.64 14.81 -25.98
CA LYS A 254 -2.59 15.92 -25.02
C LYS A 254 -4.00 16.42 -24.66
N GLY A 255 -4.92 16.47 -25.63
CA GLY A 255 -6.33 16.78 -25.38
C GLY A 255 -7.03 15.72 -24.52
N CYS A 256 -6.66 14.44 -24.67
CA CYS A 256 -7.14 13.36 -23.81
C CYS A 256 -6.63 13.51 -22.38
N VAL A 257 -5.32 13.74 -22.18
CA VAL A 257 -4.74 13.94 -20.84
C VAL A 257 -5.35 15.16 -20.15
N ALA A 258 -5.48 16.29 -20.87
CA ALA A 258 -6.13 17.48 -20.32
C ALA A 258 -7.60 17.23 -19.91
N TRP A 259 -8.30 16.35 -20.62
CA TRP A 259 -9.64 15.92 -20.22
C TRP A 259 -9.60 15.13 -18.90
N PHE A 260 -8.65 14.20 -18.74
CA PHE A 260 -8.48 13.44 -17.49
C PHE A 260 -8.13 14.35 -16.30
N ASN A 261 -7.19 15.30 -16.46
CA ASN A 261 -6.84 16.25 -15.40
C ASN A 261 -8.09 17.01 -14.92
N LEU A 262 -8.88 17.54 -15.87
CA LEU A 262 -10.08 18.31 -15.54
C LEU A 262 -11.20 17.43 -14.96
N ALA A 263 -11.37 16.22 -15.46
CA ALA A 263 -12.38 15.30 -14.96
C ALA A 263 -12.05 14.87 -13.53
N ASP A 264 -10.79 14.57 -13.25
CA ASP A 264 -10.29 14.17 -11.94
C ASP A 264 -10.45 15.27 -10.89
N GLU A 265 -10.03 16.49 -11.23
CA GLU A 265 -10.22 17.66 -10.37
C GLU A 265 -11.70 17.85 -10.00
N ARG A 266 -12.62 17.70 -10.96
CA ARG A 266 -14.06 17.81 -10.73
C ARG A 266 -14.64 16.69 -9.88
N ALA A 267 -14.04 15.50 -9.97
CA ALA A 267 -14.45 14.33 -9.20
C ALA A 267 -13.83 14.33 -7.78
N GLY A 268 -12.91 15.26 -7.49
CA GLY A 268 -12.27 15.39 -6.18
C GLY A 268 -11.01 14.53 -6.02
N GLY A 269 -10.31 14.22 -7.11
CA GLY A 269 -9.09 13.40 -7.09
C GLY A 269 -9.42 11.91 -6.93
N VAL A 270 -10.05 11.32 -7.95
CA VAL A 270 -10.45 9.90 -7.97
C VAL A 270 -9.48 9.02 -8.75
N ILE A 271 -8.55 9.61 -9.52
CA ILE A 271 -7.47 8.89 -10.18
C ILE A 271 -6.37 8.64 -9.15
N GLU A 272 -6.25 7.40 -8.70
CA GLU A 272 -5.20 6.95 -7.81
C GLU A 272 -4.12 6.20 -8.60
N THR A 273 -3.26 5.46 -7.90
CA THR A 273 -2.11 4.78 -8.51
C THR A 273 -2.52 3.74 -9.55
N GLU A 274 -3.56 2.94 -9.30
CA GLU A 274 -4.01 1.89 -10.22
C GLU A 274 -4.63 2.50 -11.49
N GLU A 275 -5.50 3.50 -11.34
CA GLU A 275 -6.12 4.21 -12.45
C GLU A 275 -5.09 4.94 -13.30
N ARG A 276 -4.09 5.55 -12.65
CA ARG A 276 -3.00 6.22 -13.35
C ARG A 276 -2.26 5.26 -14.26
N GLU A 277 -1.91 4.08 -13.74
CA GLU A 277 -1.21 3.05 -14.50
C GLU A 277 -2.05 2.58 -15.70
N ASP A 278 -3.36 2.34 -15.51
CA ASP A 278 -4.27 1.94 -16.58
C ASP A 278 -4.41 3.01 -17.69
N ILE A 279 -4.54 4.29 -17.32
CA ILE A 279 -4.62 5.40 -18.30
C ILE A 279 -3.33 5.48 -19.11
N CYS A 280 -2.18 5.43 -18.44
CA CYS A 280 -0.88 5.52 -19.10
C CYS A 280 -0.63 4.34 -20.05
N LEU A 281 -0.94 3.11 -19.63
CA LEU A 281 -0.83 1.93 -20.49
C LEU A 281 -1.69 2.08 -21.75
N LEU A 282 -2.93 2.54 -21.60
CA LEU A 282 -3.83 2.70 -22.74
C LEU A 282 -3.40 3.83 -23.69
N LEU A 283 -2.87 4.94 -23.17
CA LEU A 283 -2.31 6.01 -24.00
C LEU A 283 -1.05 5.56 -24.74
N GLU A 284 -0.22 4.70 -24.14
CA GLU A 284 0.91 4.05 -24.80
C GLU A 284 0.44 3.15 -25.94
N GLU A 285 -0.58 2.32 -25.72
CA GLU A 285 -1.18 1.48 -26.75
C GLU A 285 -1.70 2.31 -27.94
N ILE A 286 -2.41 3.41 -27.67
CA ILE A 286 -2.91 4.33 -28.70
C ILE A 286 -1.74 4.95 -29.47
N ALA A 287 -0.70 5.43 -28.78
CA ALA A 287 0.50 6.00 -29.40
C ALA A 287 1.23 4.98 -30.29
N PHE A 288 1.29 3.72 -29.85
CA PHE A 288 1.88 2.62 -30.59
C PHE A 288 1.12 2.32 -31.88
N VAL A 289 -0.21 2.17 -31.80
CA VAL A 289 -1.07 1.91 -32.98
C VAL A 289 -1.00 3.09 -33.96
N ALA A 290 -0.90 4.32 -33.46
CA ALA A 290 -0.68 5.52 -34.26
C ALA A 290 0.73 5.63 -34.88
N ARG A 291 1.64 4.69 -34.60
CA ARG A 291 3.03 4.63 -35.06
C ARG A 291 3.96 5.71 -34.51
N HIS A 292 3.65 6.23 -33.31
CA HIS A 292 4.48 7.21 -32.60
C HIS A 292 4.68 6.81 -31.13
N PRO A 293 5.30 5.64 -30.85
CA PRO A 293 5.44 5.12 -29.48
C PRO A 293 6.14 6.09 -28.53
N GLY A 294 7.13 6.87 -29.00
CA GLY A 294 7.80 7.88 -28.17
C GLY A 294 6.92 9.06 -27.71
N LEU A 295 5.63 9.10 -28.07
CA LEU A 295 4.68 10.03 -27.45
C LEU A 295 4.21 9.56 -26.06
N SER A 296 4.36 8.28 -25.71
CA SER A 296 4.00 7.78 -24.38
C SER A 296 4.88 8.39 -23.28
N GLU A 297 6.17 8.59 -23.56
CA GLU A 297 7.12 9.26 -22.66
C GLU A 297 6.70 10.70 -22.34
N GLU A 298 6.00 11.36 -23.26
CA GLU A 298 5.55 12.75 -23.10
C GLU A 298 4.25 12.87 -22.27
N VAL A 299 3.50 11.78 -22.10
CA VAL A 299 2.23 11.76 -21.32
C VAL A 299 2.48 12.17 -19.87
N ASP A 300 3.58 11.71 -19.29
CA ASP A 300 3.97 12.03 -17.92
C ASP A 300 4.21 13.52 -17.69
N GLU A 301 4.56 14.27 -18.75
CA GLU A 301 4.75 15.73 -18.69
C GLU A 301 3.43 16.52 -18.77
N TRP A 302 2.32 15.88 -19.14
CA TRP A 302 1.03 16.54 -19.37
C TRP A 302 0.00 16.27 -18.27
N ARG A 303 0.20 15.24 -17.46
CA ARG A 303 -0.75 14.83 -16.41
C ARG A 303 -0.53 15.63 -15.12
N ASP A 304 -1.64 15.87 -14.42
CA ASP A 304 -1.65 16.50 -13.09
C ASP A 304 -2.05 15.51 -11.96
N TRP A 305 -2.49 14.29 -12.33
CA TRP A 305 -2.87 13.16 -11.47
C TRP A 305 -1.72 12.16 -11.26
#